data_AF-A0A0K0CWQ4-F1
#
_entry.id   AF-A0A0K0CWQ4-F1
#
_cell.length_a   1.000
_cell.length_b   1.000
_cell.length_c   1.000
_cell.angle_alpha   90.00
_cell.angle_beta   90.00
_cell.angle_gamma   90.00
#
_symmetry.space_group_name_H-M   'P 1'
#
loop_
_entity.id
_entity.type
_entity.pdbx_description
1 polymer ?
#
loop_
_entity_poly.entity_id
_entity_poly.type
_entity_poly.pdbx_seq_one_letter_code
_entity_poly.pdbx_strand_id
1 'polypeptide(L)'
;LRCAFCIGVMVVYWVTEVIPLPATAVIPVVLYPLTGVMTCKAIAQQFMNDANFLFLGGLFVAQAIENWDLHKRIALFVLNMVGGDPKCYAEKSVAVCLFLLLFLWIFKDPGFITGYGVLFPKKYYTDTTSVMMVAIIIFALPSRKPNFCDLKQKEEIPRLIDWPSTQVRVPWGVVLLLGGGFAVAAGWLTYETML
;
A
#
# COMPACT_ATOMS: atom_id res chain seq x y z
N LEU A 1 24.99 22.61 -0.02
CA LEU A 1 24.78 23.24 -1.35
C LEU A 1 24.25 22.27 -2.42
N ARG A 2 24.90 21.13 -2.67
CA ARG A 2 24.48 20.15 -3.70
C ARG A 2 23.05 19.61 -3.50
N CYS A 3 22.67 19.24 -2.27
CA CYS A 3 21.31 18.77 -1.96
C CYS A 3 20.26 19.87 -2.14
N ALA A 4 20.57 21.11 -1.70
CA ALA A 4 19.67 22.25 -1.85
C ALA A 4 19.40 22.57 -3.33
N PHE A 5 20.41 22.49 -4.21
CA PHE A 5 20.22 22.59 -5.65
C PHE A 5 19.24 21.52 -6.17
N CYS A 6 19.44 20.26 -5.78
CA CYS A 6 18.60 19.18 -6.27
C CYS A 6 17.15 19.28 -5.76
N ILE A 7 16.94 19.68 -4.51
CA ILE A 7 15.61 19.92 -3.95
C ILE A 7 14.94 21.11 -4.64
N GLY A 8 15.68 22.19 -4.87
CA GLY A 8 15.17 23.35 -5.63
C GLY A 8 14.69 22.94 -7.03
N VAL A 9 15.47 22.12 -7.74
CA VAL A 9 15.07 21.56 -9.03
C VAL A 9 13.77 20.75 -8.90
N MET A 10 13.68 19.84 -7.92
CA MET A 10 12.46 19.04 -7.69
C MET A 10 11.23 19.90 -7.39
N VAL A 11 11.35 20.92 -6.53
CA VAL A 11 10.26 21.83 -6.19
C VAL A 11 9.80 22.60 -7.42
N VAL A 12 10.72 23.10 -8.25
CA VAL A 12 10.36 23.77 -9.50
C VAL A 12 9.60 22.82 -10.42
N TYR A 13 10.06 21.59 -10.61
CA TYR A 13 9.36 20.62 -11.47
C TYR A 13 7.99 20.19 -10.91
N TRP A 14 7.84 20.11 -9.59
CA TRP A 14 6.55 19.81 -8.97
C TRP A 14 5.56 20.98 -9.05
N VAL A 15 6.02 22.22 -8.89
CA VAL A 15 5.15 23.41 -8.96
C VAL A 15 4.77 23.74 -10.41
N THR A 16 5.70 23.54 -11.35
CA THR A 16 5.47 23.90 -12.76
C THR A 16 4.73 22.82 -13.56
N GLU A 17 4.66 21.59 -13.04
CA GLU A 17 3.99 20.43 -13.68
C GLU A 17 4.28 20.25 -15.18
N VAL A 18 5.47 20.69 -15.65
CA VAL A 18 5.86 20.63 -17.08
C VAL A 18 5.93 19.18 -17.60
N ILE A 19 6.15 18.23 -16.71
CA ILE A 19 6.24 16.79 -16.97
C ILE A 19 5.29 16.08 -15.99
N PRO A 20 4.63 14.96 -16.37
CA PRO A 20 3.81 14.19 -15.45
C PRO A 20 4.51 13.90 -14.12
N LEU A 21 3.83 14.11 -12.99
CA LEU A 21 4.33 13.86 -11.64
C LEU A 21 5.09 12.52 -11.46
N PRO A 22 4.69 11.41 -12.10
CA PRO A 22 5.43 10.14 -12.00
C PRO A 22 6.83 10.21 -12.60
N ALA A 23 7.00 10.95 -13.69
CA ALA A 23 8.29 11.10 -14.36
C ALA A 23 9.20 12.08 -13.60
N THR A 24 8.63 13.14 -13.00
CA THR A 24 9.41 14.03 -12.12
C THR A 24 9.89 13.30 -10.86
N ALA A 25 9.11 12.35 -10.35
CA ALA A 25 9.51 11.53 -9.20
C ALA A 25 10.76 10.68 -9.44
N VAL A 26 11.13 10.37 -10.69
CA VAL A 26 12.32 9.59 -11.05
C VAL A 26 13.58 10.48 -11.18
N ILE A 27 13.43 11.81 -11.29
CA ILE A 27 14.56 12.75 -11.43
C ILE A 27 15.65 12.57 -10.36
N PRO A 28 15.34 12.37 -9.06
CA PRO A 28 16.36 12.16 -8.02
C PRO A 28 17.28 10.96 -8.29
N VAL A 29 16.78 9.92 -8.97
CA VAL A 29 17.54 8.71 -9.33
C VAL A 29 18.75 9.04 -10.19
N VAL A 30 18.64 10.06 -11.04
CA VAL A 30 19.72 10.51 -11.93
C VAL A 30 20.46 11.71 -11.33
N LEU A 31 19.73 12.65 -10.73
CA LEU A 31 20.30 13.91 -10.24
C LEU A 31 21.22 13.71 -9.02
N TYR A 32 20.86 12.80 -8.11
CA TYR A 32 21.64 12.58 -6.88
C TYR A 32 22.98 11.86 -7.12
N PRO A 33 23.09 10.85 -8.00
CA PRO A 33 24.39 10.27 -8.35
C PRO A 33 25.28 11.24 -9.12
N LEU A 34 24.71 12.04 -10.03
CA LEU A 34 25.47 13.03 -10.80
C LEU A 34 26.07 14.13 -9.92
N THR A 35 25.32 14.58 -8.91
CA THR A 35 25.80 15.59 -7.96
C THR A 35 26.64 14.99 -6.82
N GLY A 36 26.75 13.67 -6.74
CA GLY A 36 27.50 12.96 -5.70
C GLY A 36 26.84 13.05 -4.32
N VAL A 37 25.51 13.18 -4.26
CA VAL A 37 24.74 13.24 -3.01
C VAL A 37 24.50 11.84 -2.45
N MET A 38 24.06 10.90 -3.30
CA MET A 38 23.78 9.51 -2.93
C MET A 38 24.11 8.56 -4.10
N THR A 39 24.40 7.30 -3.79
CA THR A 39 24.65 6.27 -4.80
C THR A 39 23.34 5.76 -5.42
N CYS A 40 23.39 5.27 -6.66
CA CYS A 40 22.21 4.71 -7.35
C CYS A 40 21.53 3.59 -6.53
N LYS A 41 22.34 2.77 -5.84
CA LYS A 41 21.83 1.68 -4.99
C LYS A 41 21.05 2.22 -3.79
N ALA A 42 21.59 3.22 -3.11
CA ALA A 42 20.93 3.82 -1.94
C ALA A 42 19.60 4.50 -2.33
N ILE A 43 19.53 5.11 -3.51
CA ILE A 43 18.30 5.74 -4.02
C ILE A 43 17.29 4.68 -4.44
N ALA A 44 17.72 3.64 -5.17
CA ALA A 44 16.83 2.54 -5.57
C ALA A 44 16.18 1.85 -4.36
N GLN A 45 16.90 1.74 -3.24
CA GLN A 45 16.35 1.22 -1.99
C GLN A 45 15.21 2.08 -1.42
N GLN A 46 15.19 3.39 -1.69
CA GLN A 46 14.09 4.27 -1.26
C GLN A 46 12.80 4.03 -2.06
N PHE A 47 12.92 3.66 -3.34
CA PHE A 47 11.77 3.24 -4.15
C PHE A 47 11.23 1.86 -3.72
N MET A 48 12.10 1.01 -3.17
CA MET A 48 11.78 -0.33 -2.66
C MET A 48 11.61 -0.37 -1.14
N ASN A 49 11.07 0.71 -0.54
CA ASN A 49 10.83 0.76 0.89
C ASN A 49 9.55 -0.01 1.27
N ASP A 50 9.52 -0.54 2.49
CA ASP A 50 8.44 -1.31 3.09
C ASP A 50 7.07 -0.63 2.94
N ALA A 51 7.04 0.69 3.16
CA ALA A 51 5.84 1.50 3.00
C ALA A 51 5.30 1.50 1.57
N ASN A 52 6.18 1.54 0.56
CA ASN A 52 5.76 1.56 -0.84
C ASN A 52 5.18 0.20 -1.26
N PHE A 53 5.79 -0.89 -0.79
CA PHE A 53 5.25 -2.23 -1.02
C PHE A 53 3.97 -2.51 -0.24
N LEU A 54 3.85 -2.01 0.99
CA LEU A 54 2.62 -2.10 1.78
C LEU A 54 1.47 -1.37 1.07
N PHE A 55 1.74 -0.17 0.54
CA PHE A 55 0.79 0.57 -0.27
C PHE A 55 0.39 -0.20 -1.54
N LEU A 56 1.37 -0.72 -2.29
CA LEU A 56 1.13 -1.55 -3.47
C LEU A 56 0.27 -2.79 -3.18
N GLY A 57 0.58 -3.55 -2.15
CA GLY A 57 -0.22 -4.73 -1.83
C GLY A 57 -1.60 -4.39 -1.25
N GLY A 58 -1.74 -3.24 -0.59
CA GLY A 58 -3.05 -2.67 -0.24
C GLY A 58 -3.90 -2.41 -1.49
N LEU A 59 -3.30 -1.87 -2.56
CA LEU A 59 -3.98 -1.67 -3.85
C LEU A 59 -4.37 -3.00 -4.50
N PHE A 60 -3.52 -4.03 -4.44
CA PHE A 60 -3.88 -5.37 -4.95
C PHE A 60 -5.04 -5.99 -4.18
N VAL A 61 -5.05 -5.88 -2.85
CA VAL A 61 -6.17 -6.36 -2.02
C VAL A 61 -7.45 -5.58 -2.32
N ALA A 62 -7.37 -4.26 -2.44
CA ALA A 62 -8.50 -3.41 -2.81
C ALA A 62 -9.07 -3.79 -4.19
N GLN A 63 -8.20 -4.00 -5.18
CA GLN A 63 -8.61 -4.44 -6.52
C GLN A 63 -9.24 -5.84 -6.49
N ALA A 64 -8.79 -6.73 -5.60
CA ALA A 64 -9.37 -8.06 -5.45
C ALA A 64 -10.80 -7.97 -4.91
N ILE A 65 -11.00 -7.12 -3.90
CA ILE A 65 -12.32 -6.83 -3.30
C ILE A 65 -13.28 -6.22 -4.34
N GLU A 66 -12.77 -5.34 -5.21
CA GLU A 66 -13.55 -4.75 -6.29
C GLU A 66 -13.94 -5.80 -7.34
N ASN A 67 -12.97 -6.58 -7.84
CA ASN A 67 -13.20 -7.62 -8.85
C ASN A 67 -14.21 -8.68 -8.41
N TRP A 68 -14.26 -8.98 -7.10
CA TRP A 68 -15.20 -9.95 -6.55
C TRP A 68 -16.52 -9.35 -6.06
N ASP A 69 -16.72 -8.05 -6.27
CA ASP A 69 -17.85 -7.27 -5.74
C ASP A 69 -18.08 -7.52 -4.24
N LEU A 70 -17.01 -7.84 -3.50
CA LEU A 70 -17.10 -8.23 -2.09
C LEU A 70 -17.65 -7.07 -1.25
N HIS A 71 -17.27 -5.84 -1.60
CA HIS A 71 -17.80 -4.62 -1.00
C HIS A 71 -19.34 -4.53 -1.12
N LYS A 72 -19.93 -4.97 -2.25
CA LYS A 72 -21.40 -5.01 -2.42
C LYS A 72 -22.05 -6.10 -1.60
N ARG A 73 -21.43 -7.30 -1.51
CA ARG A 73 -21.93 -8.40 -0.67
C ARG A 73 -21.94 -8.02 0.80
N ILE A 74 -20.89 -7.38 1.27
CA ILE A 74 -20.81 -6.87 2.64
C ILE A 74 -21.87 -5.79 2.86
N ALA A 75 -22.01 -4.84 1.93
CA ALA A 75 -23.06 -3.82 2.02
C ALA A 75 -24.47 -4.42 2.08
N LEU A 76 -24.78 -5.40 1.22
CA LEU A 76 -26.07 -6.10 1.22
C LEU A 76 -26.27 -6.95 2.48
N PHE A 77 -25.22 -7.60 2.98
CA PHE A 77 -25.28 -8.36 4.23
C PHE A 77 -25.60 -7.43 5.42
N VAL A 78 -24.95 -6.28 5.50
CA VAL A 78 -25.23 -5.27 6.52
C VAL A 78 -26.66 -4.74 6.36
N LEU A 79 -27.09 -4.39 5.15
CA LEU A 79 -28.46 -3.93 4.87
C LEU A 79 -29.52 -4.96 5.30
N ASN A 80 -29.30 -6.25 5.00
CA ASN A 80 -30.24 -7.32 5.34
C ASN A 80 -30.22 -7.67 6.84
N MET A 81 -29.06 -7.56 7.49
CA MET A 81 -28.95 -7.73 8.94
C MET A 81 -29.64 -6.58 9.71
N VAL A 82 -29.70 -5.38 9.13
CA VAL A 82 -30.20 -4.18 9.80
C VAL A 82 -31.74 -4.11 9.85
N GLY A 83 -32.46 -4.55 8.81
CA GLY A 83 -33.91 -4.87 8.88
C GLY A 83 -34.86 -3.92 9.63
N GLY A 84 -34.53 -2.63 9.77
CA GLY A 84 -35.23 -1.64 10.61
C GLY A 84 -34.69 -0.21 10.39
N ASP A 85 -35.21 0.79 11.12
CA ASP A 85 -34.92 2.21 10.89
C ASP A 85 -33.40 2.50 10.84
N PRO A 86 -32.84 2.84 9.66
CA PRO A 86 -31.40 2.82 9.41
C PRO A 86 -30.60 3.86 10.20
N LYS A 87 -31.26 4.90 10.74
CA LYS A 87 -30.59 6.05 11.36
C LYS A 87 -29.98 5.75 12.73
N CYS A 88 -30.71 5.07 13.63
CA CYS A 88 -30.25 4.82 15.00
C CYS A 88 -29.24 3.66 15.10
N TYR A 89 -29.34 2.66 14.22
CA TYR A 89 -28.40 1.53 14.20
C TYR A 89 -27.08 1.86 13.52
N ALA A 90 -27.08 2.65 12.45
CA ALA A 90 -25.84 3.14 11.85
C ALA A 90 -25.02 3.94 12.86
N GLU A 91 -25.68 4.79 13.65
CA GLU A 91 -25.05 5.54 14.74
C GLU A 91 -24.43 4.60 15.80
N LYS A 92 -25.19 3.60 16.26
CA LYS A 92 -24.70 2.61 17.25
C LYS A 92 -23.58 1.74 16.70
N SER A 93 -23.66 1.27 15.46
CA SER A 93 -22.63 0.43 14.85
C SER A 93 -21.34 1.21 14.62
N VAL A 94 -21.41 2.46 14.13
CA VAL A 94 -20.24 3.33 13.98
C VAL A 94 -19.66 3.67 15.34
N ALA A 95 -20.48 3.94 16.36
CA ALA A 95 -20.02 4.19 17.72
C ALA A 95 -19.32 2.95 18.32
N VAL A 96 -19.84 1.74 18.08
CA VAL A 96 -19.23 0.48 18.53
C VAL A 96 -17.90 0.23 17.81
N CYS A 97 -17.85 0.41 16.48
CA CYS A 97 -16.62 0.28 15.71
C CYS A 97 -15.56 1.31 16.15
N LEU A 98 -15.97 2.56 16.39
CA LEU A 98 -15.10 3.62 16.88
C LEU A 98 -14.55 3.29 18.27
N PHE A 99 -15.42 2.83 19.18
CA PHE A 99 -15.02 2.46 20.52
C PHE A 99 -14.07 1.25 20.53
N LEU A 100 -14.37 0.22 19.73
CA LEU A 100 -13.50 -0.94 19.53
C LEU A 100 -12.15 -0.55 18.92
N LEU A 101 -12.13 0.38 17.96
CA LEU A 101 -10.90 0.85 17.33
C LEU A 101 -10.04 1.65 18.31
N LEU A 102 -10.64 2.57 19.07
CA LEU A 102 -9.95 3.32 20.12
C LEU A 102 -9.43 2.38 21.21
N PHE A 103 -10.23 1.40 21.61
CA PHE A 103 -9.82 0.35 22.54
C PHE A 103 -8.62 -0.42 21.98
N LEU A 104 -8.74 -1.01 20.79
CA LEU A 104 -7.65 -1.79 20.18
C LEU A 104 -6.35 -0.98 20.03
N TRP A 105 -6.47 0.32 19.73
CA TRP A 105 -5.33 1.22 19.56
C TRP A 105 -4.65 1.55 20.90
N ILE A 106 -5.42 1.78 21.97
CA ILE A 106 -4.88 1.97 23.33
C ILE A 106 -4.17 0.70 23.81
N PHE A 107 -4.77 -0.48 23.56
CA PHE A 107 -4.21 -1.77 23.97
C PHE A 107 -3.04 -2.25 23.10
N LYS A 108 -2.70 -1.52 22.02
CA LYS A 108 -1.56 -1.83 21.15
C LYS A 108 -0.24 -1.81 21.92
N ASP A 109 0.01 -0.74 22.68
CA ASP A 109 1.20 -0.57 23.52
C ASP A 109 0.86 0.34 24.71
N PRO A 110 0.12 -0.13 25.72
CA PRO A 110 -0.41 0.75 26.76
C PRO A 110 0.66 1.17 27.80
N GLY A 111 1.95 0.87 27.55
CA GLY A 111 3.09 1.28 28.38
C GLY A 111 3.20 0.63 29.77
N PHE A 112 2.08 0.13 30.32
CA PHE A 112 2.00 -0.47 31.66
C PHE A 112 2.10 -2.01 31.66
N ILE A 113 1.70 -2.65 30.54
CA ILE A 113 1.84 -4.09 30.26
C ILE A 113 2.53 -4.20 28.89
N THR A 114 3.37 -5.22 28.71
CA THR A 114 3.84 -5.64 27.39
C THR A 114 2.62 -5.93 26.51
N GLY A 115 2.23 -4.97 25.65
CA GLY A 115 1.12 -5.14 24.72
C GLY A 115 1.35 -6.34 23.81
N TYR A 116 0.34 -6.73 23.03
CA TYR A 116 0.49 -7.82 22.07
C TYR A 116 1.54 -7.53 20.98
N GLY A 117 2.04 -6.29 20.88
CA GLY A 117 3.20 -5.91 20.06
C GLY A 117 4.54 -6.56 20.48
N VAL A 118 4.61 -7.18 21.66
CA VAL A 118 5.82 -7.89 22.13
C VAL A 118 5.90 -9.32 21.58
N LEU A 119 4.83 -9.84 20.98
CA LEU A 119 4.76 -11.18 20.39
C LEU A 119 5.62 -11.33 19.11
N PHE A 120 6.10 -10.22 18.53
CA PHE A 120 6.83 -10.22 17.28
C PHE A 120 8.23 -9.56 17.45
N PRO A 121 9.33 -10.32 17.35
CA PRO A 121 10.67 -9.75 17.38
C PRO A 121 10.92 -8.88 16.13
N LYS A 122 11.30 -7.61 16.35
CA LYS A 122 11.37 -6.51 15.36
C LYS A 122 12.34 -6.69 14.18
N LYS A 123 12.95 -7.87 13.98
CA LYS A 123 14.16 -8.01 13.13
C LYS A 123 13.99 -8.89 11.88
N TYR A 124 12.90 -9.65 11.75
CA TYR A 124 12.75 -10.63 10.65
C TYR A 124 11.37 -10.69 9.98
N TYR A 125 10.37 -10.00 10.53
CA TYR A 125 9.05 -9.87 9.89
C TYR A 125 8.84 -8.40 9.58
N THR A 126 8.98 -8.03 8.31
CA THR A 126 8.43 -6.78 7.83
C THR A 126 6.99 -7.06 7.40
N ASP A 127 6.05 -6.18 7.75
CA ASP A 127 4.65 -6.25 7.31
C ASP A 127 4.52 -6.37 5.77
N THR A 128 5.53 -5.91 5.04
CA THR A 128 5.69 -6.08 3.59
C THR A 128 5.75 -7.55 3.14
N THR A 129 6.39 -8.44 3.91
CA THR A 129 6.53 -9.86 3.52
C THR A 129 5.19 -10.58 3.53
N SER A 130 4.34 -10.30 4.52
CA SER A 130 2.98 -10.87 4.58
C SER A 130 2.11 -10.33 3.45
N VAL A 131 2.23 -9.03 3.15
CA VAL A 131 1.51 -8.37 2.07
C VAL A 131 1.89 -8.93 0.69
N MET A 132 3.19 -9.15 0.45
CA MET A 132 3.66 -9.75 -0.81
C MET A 132 3.18 -11.21 -0.94
N MET A 133 3.18 -11.96 0.16
CA MET A 133 2.65 -13.32 0.19
C MET A 133 1.14 -13.34 -0.15
N VAL A 134 0.36 -12.44 0.44
CA VAL A 134 -1.07 -12.31 0.15
C VAL A 134 -1.30 -11.91 -1.30
N ALA A 135 -0.53 -10.97 -1.83
CA ALA A 135 -0.62 -10.57 -3.24
C ALA A 135 -0.38 -11.77 -4.17
N ILE A 136 0.68 -12.55 -3.93
CA ILE A 136 0.98 -13.76 -4.71
C ILE A 136 -0.19 -14.76 -4.63
N ILE A 137 -0.74 -14.99 -3.43
CA ILE A 137 -1.88 -15.89 -3.23
C ILE A 137 -3.10 -15.41 -4.03
N ILE A 138 -3.42 -14.11 -3.98
CA ILE A 138 -4.56 -13.54 -4.72
C ILE A 138 -4.40 -13.74 -6.24
N PHE A 139 -3.19 -13.59 -6.77
CA PHE A 139 -2.90 -13.86 -8.19
C PHE A 139 -2.95 -15.37 -8.54
N ALA A 140 -2.68 -16.25 -7.57
CA ALA A 140 -2.72 -17.69 -7.75
C ALA A 140 -4.13 -18.29 -7.58
N LEU A 141 -5.02 -17.64 -6.81
CA LEU A 141 -6.33 -18.18 -6.47
C LEU A 141 -7.31 -18.15 -7.66
N PRO A 142 -7.96 -19.27 -7.99
CA PRO A 142 -9.03 -19.32 -8.98
C PRO A 142 -10.32 -18.70 -8.42
N SER A 143 -11.06 -17.97 -9.27
CA SER A 143 -12.29 -17.25 -8.89
C SER A 143 -13.49 -18.17 -8.63
N ARG A 144 -13.51 -19.40 -9.17
CA ARG A 144 -14.55 -20.41 -8.89
C ARG A 144 -14.01 -21.56 -8.05
N LYS A 145 -14.86 -22.07 -7.14
CA LYS A 145 -14.60 -23.33 -6.43
C LYS A 145 -14.65 -24.48 -7.45
N PRO A 146 -13.62 -25.33 -7.56
CA PRO A 146 -13.70 -26.52 -8.39
C PRO A 146 -14.74 -27.46 -7.76
N ASN A 147 -15.80 -27.78 -8.50
CA ASN A 147 -16.71 -28.84 -8.11
C ASN A 147 -15.96 -30.17 -8.23
N PHE A 148 -15.72 -30.85 -7.10
CA PHE A 148 -14.97 -32.12 -7.06
C PHE A 148 -15.60 -33.23 -7.92
N CYS A 149 -16.91 -33.11 -8.23
CA CYS A 149 -17.64 -34.05 -9.09
C CYS A 149 -17.55 -33.74 -10.60
N ASP A 150 -16.98 -32.60 -11.01
CA ASP A 150 -16.91 -32.13 -12.42
C ASP A 150 -15.46 -31.97 -12.91
N LEU A 151 -14.57 -32.88 -12.49
CA LEU A 151 -13.13 -32.89 -12.82
C LEU A 151 -12.80 -33.04 -14.33
N LYS A 152 -13.81 -33.14 -15.21
CA LYS A 152 -13.64 -33.36 -16.66
C LYS A 152 -13.89 -32.12 -17.52
N GLN A 153 -14.54 -31.08 -16.98
CA GLN A 153 -14.79 -29.83 -17.71
C GLN A 153 -13.57 -28.91 -17.54
N LYS A 154 -12.68 -28.91 -18.55
CA LYS A 154 -11.56 -27.97 -18.66
C LYS A 154 -12.09 -26.57 -19.05
N GLU A 155 -12.91 -25.98 -18.20
CA GLU A 155 -13.22 -24.55 -18.29
C GLU A 155 -12.04 -23.77 -17.74
N GLU A 156 -11.55 -22.79 -18.51
CA GLU A 156 -10.53 -21.86 -18.03
C GLU A 156 -11.13 -21.01 -16.91
N ILE A 157 -10.89 -21.41 -15.66
CA ILE A 157 -11.41 -20.68 -14.50
C ILE A 157 -10.69 -19.32 -14.45
N PRO A 158 -11.41 -18.19 -14.51
CA PRO A 158 -10.77 -16.89 -14.39
C PRO A 158 -10.09 -16.78 -13.02
N ARG A 159 -8.87 -16.24 -12.99
CA ARG A 159 -8.14 -15.94 -11.74
C ARG A 159 -8.87 -14.84 -10.97
N LEU A 160 -8.66 -14.78 -9.65
CA LEU A 160 -9.28 -13.75 -8.79
C LEU A 160 -8.88 -12.33 -9.24
N ILE A 161 -7.61 -12.18 -9.63
CA ILE A 161 -7.07 -10.99 -10.29
C ILE A 161 -6.29 -11.41 -11.54
N ASP A 162 -6.43 -10.66 -12.62
CA ASP A 162 -5.69 -10.78 -13.86
C ASP A 162 -4.73 -9.59 -14.07
N TRP A 163 -3.48 -9.88 -14.47
CA TRP A 163 -2.46 -8.84 -14.72
C TRP A 163 -2.86 -7.78 -15.77
N PRO A 164 -3.54 -8.13 -16.89
CA PRO A 164 -3.98 -7.14 -17.87
C PRO A 164 -4.92 -6.08 -17.30
N SER A 165 -5.88 -6.47 -16.45
CA SER A 165 -6.75 -5.49 -15.81
C SER A 165 -6.08 -4.76 -14.65
N THR A 166 -5.23 -5.43 -13.88
CA THR A 166 -4.52 -4.81 -12.74
C THR A 166 -3.62 -3.66 -13.17
N GLN A 167 -2.83 -3.83 -14.23
CA GLN A 167 -1.85 -2.81 -14.63
C GLN A 167 -2.51 -1.47 -14.99
N VAL A 168 -3.74 -1.49 -15.50
CA VAL A 168 -4.49 -0.30 -15.90
C VAL A 168 -5.15 0.36 -14.69
N ARG A 169 -5.59 -0.43 -13.70
CA ARG A 169 -6.26 0.07 -12.50
C ARG A 169 -5.30 0.58 -11.43
N VAL A 170 -4.09 0.02 -11.35
CA VAL A 170 -3.10 0.42 -10.36
C VAL A 170 -2.54 1.81 -10.72
N PRO A 171 -2.61 2.80 -9.82
CA PRO A 171 -2.03 4.12 -10.05
C PRO A 171 -0.51 4.08 -9.87
N TRP A 172 0.22 3.53 -10.85
CA TRP A 172 1.70 3.45 -10.85
C TRP A 172 2.38 4.79 -10.60
N GLY A 173 1.72 5.86 -11.03
CA GLY A 173 2.20 7.21 -10.79
C GLY A 173 2.33 7.58 -9.32
N VAL A 174 1.37 7.16 -8.50
CA VAL A 174 1.36 7.43 -7.05
C VAL A 174 2.45 6.62 -6.35
N VAL A 175 2.63 5.37 -6.77
CA VAL A 175 3.67 4.47 -6.26
C VAL A 175 5.07 5.03 -6.54
N LEU A 176 5.29 5.53 -7.77
CA LEU A 176 6.54 6.19 -8.14
C LEU A 176 6.75 7.49 -7.38
N LEU A 177 5.69 8.28 -7.19
CA LEU A 177 5.75 9.54 -6.45
C LEU A 177 6.12 9.34 -4.97
N LEU A 178 5.55 8.32 -4.32
CA LEU A 178 5.92 7.91 -2.97
C LEU A 178 7.42 7.56 -2.88
N GLY A 179 7.92 6.73 -3.80
CA GLY A 179 9.34 6.39 -3.87
C GLY A 179 10.25 7.60 -4.10
N GLY A 180 9.85 8.52 -4.99
CA GLY A 180 10.55 9.78 -5.23
C GLY A 180 10.58 10.69 -4.00
N GLY A 181 9.49 10.77 -3.25
CA GLY A 181 9.41 11.52 -1.99
C GLY A 181 10.35 10.95 -0.92
N PHE A 182 10.39 9.62 -0.76
CA PHE A 182 11.36 8.97 0.14
C PHE A 182 12.80 9.18 -0.31
N ALA A 183 13.07 9.15 -1.62
CA ALA A 183 14.39 9.46 -2.16
C ALA A 183 14.81 10.88 -1.79
N VAL A 184 13.92 11.87 -1.96
CA VAL A 184 14.22 13.27 -1.61
C VAL A 184 14.48 13.43 -0.11
N ALA A 185 13.67 12.80 0.74
CA ALA A 185 13.87 12.81 2.19
C ALA A 185 15.21 12.16 2.58
N ALA A 186 15.56 11.02 1.98
CA ALA A 186 16.83 10.36 2.23
C ALA A 186 18.04 11.22 1.80
N GLY A 187 17.91 11.94 0.69
CA GLY A 187 18.94 12.89 0.24
C GLY A 187 19.17 14.03 1.23
N TRP A 188 18.09 14.52 1.87
CA TRP A 188 18.18 15.51 2.94
C TRP A 188 18.85 14.93 4.18
N LEU A 189 18.40 13.77 4.65
CA LEU A 189 18.96 13.10 5.84
C LEU A 189 20.45 12.79 5.69
N THR A 190 20.86 12.32 4.51
CA THR A 190 22.27 12.00 4.23
C THR A 190 23.14 13.27 4.32
N TYR A 191 22.63 14.43 3.91
CA TYR A 191 23.32 15.71 4.07
C TYR A 191 23.45 16.13 5.53
N GLU A 192 22.39 15.97 6.32
CA GLU A 192 22.40 16.30 7.75
C GLU A 192 23.41 15.43 8.53
N THR A 193 23.54 14.15 8.18
CA THR A 193 24.55 13.25 8.80
C THR A 193 26.00 13.56 8.42
N MET A 194 26.23 14.35 7.37
CA MET A 194 27.58 14.76 6.94
C MET A 194 28.02 16.11 7.53
N LEU A 195 27.12 16.84 8.21
CA LEU A 195 27.42 18.05 8.96
C LEU A 195 27.77 17.71 10.42
#